data_AF-A0A5C4PKN8-F1
#
_entry.id   AF-A0A5C4PKN8-F1
#
_cell.length_a   1.000
_cell.length_b   1.000
_cell.length_c   1.000
_cell.angle_alpha   90.00
_cell.angle_beta   90.00
_cell.angle_gamma   90.00
#
_symmetry.space_group_name_H-M   'P 1'
#
loop_
_entity.id
_entity.type
_entity.pdbx_description
1 polymer ?
#
loop_
_entity_poly.entity_id
_entity_poly.type
_entity_poly.pdbx_seq_one_letter_code
_entity_poly.pdbx_strand_id
1 'polypeptide(L)' 'SYAQRNYKDQAKLGEMIPLGKVRNDKIYSVNLTLWKRDWHVWGITPKLHFNWKKQDSNLPSMYSYTQKNVNLIFEKTF' A
#
# COMPACT_ATOMS: atom_id res chain seq x y z
N SER A 1 3.34 2.66 -9.07
CA SER A 1 4.73 2.88 -8.64
C SER A 1 5.37 1.57 -8.22
N TYR A 2 6.69 1.50 -8.35
CA TYR A 2 7.51 0.36 -7.94
C TYR A 2 8.55 0.86 -6.92
N ALA A 3 8.69 0.14 -5.82
CA ALA A 3 9.69 0.40 -4.81
C ALA A 3 10.33 -0.92 -4.40
N GLN A 4 11.64 -0.92 -4.19
CA GLN A 4 12.38 -2.07 -3.69
C GLN A 4 13.05 -1.70 -2.38
N ARG A 5 12.88 -2.57 -1.37
CA ARG A 5 13.47 -2.37 -0.05
C ARG A 5 14.39 -3.52 0.27
N ASN A 6 15.69 -3.23 0.24
CA ASN A 6 16.74 -4.14 0.65
C ASN A 6 17.09 -3.85 2.11
N TYR A 7 16.90 -4.82 3.00
CA TYR A 7 17.35 -4.70 4.38
C TYR A 7 18.80 -5.16 4.47
N LYS A 8 19.64 -4.46 5.25
CA LYS A 8 21.04 -4.82 5.43
C LYS A 8 21.25 -5.91 6.50
N ASP A 9 20.20 -6.22 7.26
CA ASP A 9 20.22 -7.20 8.34
C ASP A 9 19.39 -8.44 8.03
N GLN A 10 19.77 -9.56 8.67
CA GLN A 10 19.04 -10.81 8.60
C GLN A 10 17.65 -10.66 9.23
N ALA A 11 16.64 -11.25 8.61
CA ALA A 11 15.31 -11.30 9.23
C ALA A 11 15.40 -12.10 10.54
N LYS A 12 14.83 -11.56 11.62
CA LYS A 12 14.76 -12.22 12.92
C LYS A 12 13.28 -12.52 13.25
N LEU A 13 12.99 -13.75 13.64
CA LEU A 13 11.69 -14.20 14.13
C LEU A 13 11.64 -14.00 15.64
N GLY A 14 10.87 -13.02 16.09
CA GLY A 14 11.10 -12.40 17.40
C GLY A 14 12.51 -11.79 17.47
N GLU A 15 12.86 -11.12 18.56
CA GLU A 15 14.20 -10.52 18.68
C GLU A 15 15.34 -11.57 18.73
N MET A 16 15.02 -12.87 18.72
CA MET A 16 15.90 -13.94 19.14
C MET A 16 16.29 -14.97 18.06
N ILE A 17 15.48 -15.22 17.01
CA ILE A 17 15.78 -16.30 16.04
C ILE A 17 16.16 -15.71 14.66
N PRO A 18 17.45 -15.66 14.28
CA PRO A 18 17.84 -15.25 12.94
C PRO A 18 17.37 -16.29 11.91
N LEU A 19 16.54 -15.87 10.96
CA LEU A 19 16.02 -16.69 9.86
C LEU A 19 17.07 -16.94 8.75
N GLY A 20 18.32 -16.52 8.97
CA GLY A 20 19.46 -16.77 8.08
C GLY A 20 19.35 -16.14 6.68
N LYS A 21 18.31 -15.35 6.41
CA LYS A 21 18.07 -14.72 5.10
C LYS A 21 17.96 -13.21 5.24
N VAL A 22 18.71 -12.51 4.39
CA VAL A 22 18.60 -11.05 4.21
C VAL A 22 17.27 -10.75 3.52
N ARG A 23 16.46 -9.88 4.13
CA ARG A 23 15.13 -9.55 3.60
C ARG A 23 15.25 -8.63 2.38
N ASN A 24 14.72 -9.08 1.25
CA ASN A 24 14.51 -8.27 0.06
C ASN A 24 13.01 -8.25 -0.24
N ASP A 25 12.43 -7.05 -0.23
CA ASP A 25 11.01 -6.83 -0.41
C ASP A 25 10.79 -6.02 -1.69
N LYS A 26 10.01 -6.58 -2.62
CA LYS A 26 9.53 -5.86 -3.81
C LYS A 26 8.13 -5.35 -3.52
N ILE A 27 7.95 -4.04 -3.60
CA ILE A 27 6.69 -3.37 -3.29
C ILE A 27 6.14 -2.77 -4.56
N TYR A 28 4.97 -3.26 -4.96
CA TYR A 28 4.16 -2.72 -6.02
C TYR A 28 3.01 -1.93 -5.40
N SER A 29 2.79 -0.71 -5.86
CA SER A 29 1.65 0.08 -5.41
C SER A 29 0.95 0.78 -6.56
N VAL A 30 -0.36 0.77 -6.52
CA VAL A 30 -1.26 1.44 -7.46
C VAL A 30 -2.16 2.34 -6.64
N ASN A 31 -2.10 3.64 -6.92
CA ASN A 31 -2.99 4.63 -6.33
C ASN A 31 -3.78 5.27 -7.48
N LEU A 32 -5.11 5.18 -7.40
CA LEU A 32 -6.03 5.71 -8.39
C LEU A 32 -7.06 6.58 -7.67
N THR A 33 -7.19 7.82 -8.12
CA THR A 33 -8.22 8.73 -7.65
C THR A 33 -9.16 9.00 -8.81
N LEU A 34 -10.40 8.55 -8.68
CA LEU A 34 -11.46 8.83 -9.64
C LEU A 34 -12.35 9.94 -9.06
N TRP A 35 -12.44 11.03 -9.80
CA TRP A 35 -13.36 12.12 -9.51
C TRP A 35 -13.91 12.67 -10.82
N LYS A 36 -15.13 13.19 -10.77
CA LYS A 36 -15.73 13.90 -11.89
C LYS A 36 -16.34 15.18 -11.38
N ARG A 37 -15.99 16.30 -12.03
CA ARG A 37 -16.50 17.63 -11.66
C ARG A 37 -18.02 17.66 -11.63
N ASP A 38 -18.67 17.01 -12.59
CA ASP A 38 -20.13 17.04 -12.71
C ASP A 38 -20.87 16.20 -11.66
N TRP A 39 -20.18 15.35 -10.87
CA TRP A 39 -20.79 14.57 -9.80
C TRP A 39 -20.98 15.35 -8.49
N HIS A 40 -20.66 16.64 -8.50
CA HIS A 40 -20.89 17.51 -7.35
C HIS A 40 -22.40 17.72 -7.09
N VAL A 41 -22.78 17.66 -5.80
CA VAL A 41 -24.13 18.02 -5.33
C VAL A 41 -23.95 19.02 -4.19
N TRP A 42 -24.62 20.17 -4.26
CA TRP A 42 -24.52 21.25 -3.26
C TRP A 42 -23.08 21.70 -2.93
N GLY A 43 -22.18 21.69 -3.94
CA GLY A 43 -20.78 22.06 -3.74
C GLY A 43 -19.92 20.98 -3.05
N ILE A 44 -20.46 19.77 -2.87
CA ILE A 44 -19.73 18.60 -2.36
C ILE A 44 -19.30 17.74 -3.54
N THR A 45 -18.01 17.49 -3.69
CA THR A 45 -17.45 16.62 -4.73
C THR A 45 -17.11 15.25 -4.16
N PRO A 46 -17.74 14.17 -4.66
CA PRO A 46 -17.35 12.82 -4.29
C PRO A 46 -16.07 12.42 -5.04
N LYS A 47 -15.05 12.00 -4.30
CA LYS A 47 -13.82 11.42 -4.86
C LYS A 47 -13.68 9.99 -4.36
N LEU A 48 -13.44 9.06 -5.28
CA LEU A 48 -13.21 7.67 -4.96
C LEU A 48 -11.72 7.37 -5.07
N HIS A 49 -11.11 7.05 -3.94
CA HIS A 49 -9.68 6.78 -3.85
C HIS A 49 -9.44 5.28 -3.65
N PHE A 50 -8.78 4.66 -4.62
CA PHE A 50 -8.36 3.27 -4.59
C PHE A 50 -6.87 3.18 -4.35
N ASN A 51 -6.49 2.40 -3.35
CA ASN A 51 -5.10 2.09 -3.05
C ASN A 51 -4.94 0.57 -3.03
N TRP A 52 -4.07 0.07 -3.90
CA TRP A 52 -3.64 -1.31 -3.91
C TRP A 52 -2.13 -1.38 -3.72
N LYS A 53 -1.70 -2.16 -2.72
CA LYS A 53 -0.30 -2.37 -2.42
C LYS A 53 -0.03 -3.86 -2.29
N LYS A 54 0.95 -4.36 -3.02
CA LYS A 54 1.43 -5.73 -2.93
C LYS A 54 2.91 -5.71 -2.55
N GLN A 55 3.23 -6.41 -1.48
CA GLN A 55 4.61 -6.61 -1.05
C GLN A 55 4.96 -8.09 -1.20
N ASP A 56 5.86 -8.36 -2.13
CA ASP A 56 6.44 -9.69 -2.36
C ASP A 56 7.79 -9.74 -1.65
N SER A 57 7.87 -10.56 -0.59
CA SER A 57 9.06 -10.70 0.26
C SER A 57 9.71 -12.07 0.07
N ASN A 58 11.04 -12.15 0.14
CA ASN A 58 11.80 -13.42 0.08
C ASN A 58 11.50 -14.39 1.26
N LEU A 59 10.74 -13.93 2.26
CA LEU A 59 10.18 -14.73 3.34
C LEU A 59 8.65 -14.71 3.24
N PRO A 60 8.08 -15.46 2.27
CA PRO A 60 6.69 -15.30 1.88
C PRO A 60 5.70 -15.71 2.97
N SER A 61 6.06 -16.67 3.83
CA SER A 61 5.19 -17.15 4.92
C SER A 61 4.98 -16.15 6.06
N MET A 62 5.81 -15.11 6.18
CA MET A 62 5.80 -14.19 7.33
C MET A 62 5.64 -12.71 6.96
N TYR A 63 6.09 -12.29 5.77
CA TYR A 63 6.19 -10.86 5.42
C TYR A 63 5.56 -10.46 4.07
N SER A 64 4.98 -11.41 3.33
CA SER A 64 4.23 -11.06 2.12
C SER A 64 2.82 -10.62 2.49
N TYR A 65 2.44 -9.41 2.08
CA TYR A 65 1.09 -8.90 2.29
C TYR A 65 0.54 -8.26 1.02
N THR A 66 -0.77 -8.36 0.88
CA THR A 66 -1.54 -7.60 -0.11
C THR A 66 -2.54 -6.75 0.63
N GLN A 67 -2.50 -5.45 0.41
CA GLN A 67 -3.42 -4.48 0.97
C GLN A 67 -4.27 -3.89 -0.16
N LYS A 68 -5.59 -3.96 0.01
CA LYS A 68 -6.57 -3.35 -0.88
C LYS A 68 -7.42 -2.41 -0.02
N ASN A 69 -7.49 -1.16 -0.40
CA ASN A 69 -8.22 -0.16 0.34
C ASN A 69 -8.96 0.77 -0.62
N VAL A 70 -10.22 1.03 -0.29
CA VAL A 70 -11.11 1.89 -1.07
C VAL A 70 -11.68 2.91 -0.10
N ASN A 71 -11.47 4.19 -0.38
CA ASN A 71 -12.00 5.28 0.43
C ASN A 71 -12.89 6.16 -0.43
N LEU A 72 -14.04 6.51 0.12
CA LEU A 72 -14.89 7.55 -0.43
C LEU A 72 -14.62 8.84 0.35
N ILE A 73 -14.22 9.89 -0.36
CA ILE A 73 -13.85 11.19 0.20
C ILE A 73 -14.85 12.21 -0.32
N PHE A 74 -15.41 13.01 0.59
CA PHE A 74 -16.30 14.12 0.26
C PHE A 74 -15.57 15.43 0.54
N GLU A 75 -15.29 16.21 -0.50
CA GLU A 75 -14.70 17.54 -0.35
C GLU A 75 -15.75 18.61 -0.61
N LYS A 76 -15.85 19.60 0.28
CA LYS A 76 -16.70 20.79 0.11
C LYS A 76 -15.81 21.97 -0.25
N THR A 77 -16.03 22.57 -1.42
CA THR A 77 -15.39 23.83 -1.82
C THR A 77 -16.21 24.99 -1.27
N PHE A 78 -15.57 25.90 -0.53
CA PHE A 78 -16.17 27.11 0.06
C PHE A 78 -16.09 28.30 -0.90
#